data_AF-A0A7C1JHI7-F1
#
_entry.id   AF-A0A7C1JHI7-F1
#
_cell.length_a   1.000
_cell.length_b   1.000
_cell.length_c   1.000
_cell.angle_alpha   90.00
_cell.angle_beta   90.00
_cell.angle_gamma   90.00
#
_symmetry.space_group_name_H-M   'P 1'
#
loop_
_entity.id
_entity.type
_entity.pdbx_description
1 polymer ?
#
loop_
_entity_poly.entity_id
_entity_poly.type
_entity_poly.pdbx_seq_one_letter_code
_entity_poly.pdbx_strand_id
1 'polypeptide(L)'
;MGGRIAMRPYGTILKGDTVRRRKLMRYNFKKWIMVIVAGIMLAASVPAFAQESAAGILPECGTRHLVQRGETLYSIARRYGVTVAHLTELNGLSDPNRILVGQSLCITEAAPIPTTYVVQRGDNLFRIARRFGVNMTVLARVNNLRDANRIYVGQTLVIPDVTIQS
;
A
#
# COMPACT_ATOMS: atom_id res chain seq x y z
N MET A 1 -88.30 35.36 5.33
CA MET A 1 -87.20 36.27 5.70
C MET A 1 -85.91 35.61 5.17
N GLY A 2 -85.48 35.90 3.94
CA GLY A 2 -84.58 37.01 3.61
C GLY A 2 -83.19 36.70 4.20
N GLY A 3 -82.15 36.33 3.47
CA GLY A 3 -81.84 36.34 2.05
C GLY A 3 -80.33 36.16 1.90
N ARG A 4 -79.83 36.57 0.72
CA ARG A 4 -78.44 37.03 0.46
C ARG A 4 -77.41 35.92 0.21
N ILE A 5 -77.33 35.61 -1.08
CA ILE A 5 -76.08 35.62 -1.85
C ILE A 5 -75.04 36.55 -1.19
N ALA A 6 -73.88 36.01 -0.83
CA ALA A 6 -72.70 36.81 -0.52
C ALA A 6 -71.49 36.24 -1.26
N MET A 7 -71.06 37.06 -2.20
CA MET A 7 -69.90 36.94 -3.06
C MET A 7 -68.61 37.18 -2.24
N ARG A 8 -67.58 36.37 -2.52
CA ARG A 8 -66.11 36.59 -2.44
C ARG A 8 -65.55 37.63 -1.45
N PRO A 9 -64.40 37.30 -0.81
CA PRO A 9 -63.19 37.99 -1.29
C PRO A 9 -61.92 37.11 -1.36
N TYR A 10 -61.03 37.56 -2.24
CA TYR A 10 -59.63 37.16 -2.31
C TYR A 10 -58.84 37.70 -1.11
N GLY A 11 -57.85 36.92 -0.65
CA GLY A 11 -56.58 37.46 -0.13
C GLY A 11 -56.32 37.33 1.37
N THR A 12 -55.44 36.39 1.74
CA THR A 12 -54.33 36.55 2.72
C THR A 12 -53.45 35.29 2.64
N ILE A 13 -52.34 35.30 1.88
CA ILE A 13 -50.95 35.50 2.31
C ILE A 13 -50.65 34.92 3.73
N LEU A 14 -49.83 33.86 3.83
CA LEU A 14 -48.43 33.92 4.27
C LEU A 14 -47.78 32.53 4.46
N LYS A 15 -46.62 32.40 3.81
CA LYS A 15 -45.40 31.66 4.18
C LYS A 15 -45.41 30.12 4.14
N GLY A 16 -44.34 29.60 3.55
CA GLY A 16 -43.84 28.27 3.87
C GLY A 16 -43.54 27.42 2.66
N ASP A 17 -42.51 27.83 1.92
CA ASP A 17 -41.42 26.94 1.55
C ASP A 17 -41.78 25.69 0.73
N THR A 18 -41.75 25.94 -0.57
CA THR A 18 -40.87 25.25 -1.51
C THR A 18 -40.99 23.73 -1.63
N VAL A 19 -41.59 23.38 -2.78
CA VAL A 19 -40.99 22.46 -3.76
C VAL A 19 -40.86 21.01 -3.27
N ARG A 20 -41.92 20.25 -3.54
CA ARG A 20 -41.98 19.32 -4.68
C ARG A 20 -40.96 18.18 -4.64
N ARG A 21 -41.52 17.03 -4.27
CA ARG A 21 -41.66 15.83 -5.11
C ARG A 21 -40.36 15.23 -5.68
N ARG A 22 -39.96 14.15 -5.01
CA ARG A 22 -39.48 12.88 -5.59
C ARG A 22 -39.81 12.71 -7.08
N LYS A 23 -38.79 12.44 -7.91
CA LYS A 23 -38.80 11.26 -8.79
C LYS A 23 -37.39 10.88 -9.23
N LEU A 24 -37.08 9.60 -9.02
CA LEU A 24 -35.91 8.86 -9.50
C LEU A 24 -35.66 9.09 -10.99
N MET A 25 -34.38 9.19 -11.36
CA MET A 25 -33.85 8.55 -12.57
C MET A 25 -32.37 8.20 -12.34
N ARG A 26 -32.05 6.91 -12.42
CA ARG A 26 -30.68 6.37 -12.55
C ARG A 26 -30.10 6.95 -13.84
N TYR A 27 -29.09 7.83 -13.72
CA TYR A 27 -28.41 8.40 -14.88
C TYR A 27 -27.20 7.53 -15.24
N ASN A 28 -27.29 6.90 -16.40
CA ASN A 28 -26.26 6.08 -17.01
C ASN A 28 -25.02 6.92 -17.33
N PHE A 29 -23.89 6.50 -16.76
CA PHE A 29 -22.51 6.98 -16.89
C PHE A 29 -21.97 7.17 -18.34
N LYS A 30 -22.76 6.92 -19.38
CA LYS A 30 -22.37 6.98 -20.81
C LYS A 30 -22.89 8.20 -21.59
N LYS A 31 -23.35 9.26 -20.92
CA LYS A 31 -23.84 10.51 -21.56
C LYS A 31 -23.07 11.78 -21.17
N TRP A 32 -21.89 11.67 -20.56
CA TRP A 32 -21.08 12.83 -20.11
C TRP A 32 -19.92 13.24 -21.04
N ILE A 33 -19.81 12.66 -22.25
CA ILE A 33 -18.63 12.85 -23.14
C ILE A 33 -18.99 13.51 -24.49
N MET A 34 -20.22 13.99 -24.72
CA MET A 34 -20.61 14.54 -26.05
C MET A 34 -21.32 15.89 -26.02
N VAL A 35 -20.74 16.93 -25.39
CA VAL A 35 -20.97 18.35 -25.75
C VAL A 35 -19.75 19.21 -25.35
N ILE A 36 -18.69 19.25 -26.15
CA ILE A 36 -17.89 20.48 -26.32
C ILE A 36 -17.69 20.63 -27.83
N VAL A 37 -18.47 21.54 -28.41
CA VAL A 37 -18.45 21.91 -29.82
C VAL A 37 -17.31 22.91 -30.06
N ALA A 38 -16.54 22.63 -31.10
CA ALA A 38 -15.79 23.50 -32.00
C ALA A 38 -15.63 25.00 -31.66
N GLY A 39 -14.38 25.48 -31.71
CA GLY A 39 -14.09 26.88 -31.99
C GLY A 39 -12.69 27.34 -31.58
N ILE A 40 -11.85 27.62 -32.59
CA ILE A 40 -10.63 28.44 -32.55
C ILE A 40 -9.33 27.71 -32.16
N MET A 41 -8.62 27.30 -33.23
CA MET A 41 -7.16 27.22 -33.28
C MET A 41 -6.57 28.60 -32.96
N LEU A 42 -6.12 28.80 -31.73
CA LEU A 42 -4.93 29.59 -31.47
C LEU A 42 -3.89 28.58 -31.01
N ALA A 43 -2.75 28.50 -31.71
CA ALA A 43 -1.61 27.72 -31.27
C ALA A 43 -1.14 28.32 -29.93
N ALA A 44 -1.77 27.91 -28.84
CA ALA A 44 -1.14 27.98 -27.54
C ALA A 44 0.14 27.17 -27.73
N SER A 45 1.27 27.88 -27.71
CA SER A 45 2.55 27.29 -27.35
C SER A 45 2.26 26.53 -26.07
N VAL A 46 1.95 25.24 -26.21
CA VAL A 46 1.90 24.34 -25.08
C VAL A 46 3.34 24.46 -24.60
N PRO A 47 3.62 25.07 -23.42
CA PRO A 47 4.94 24.86 -22.86
C PRO A 47 5.07 23.35 -22.88
N ALA A 48 6.12 22.85 -23.53
CA ALA A 48 6.44 21.45 -23.49
C ALA A 48 6.13 21.03 -22.06
N PHE A 49 5.20 20.08 -21.89
CA PHE A 49 5.10 19.37 -20.64
C PHE A 49 6.49 18.77 -20.50
N ALA A 50 7.40 19.55 -19.92
CA ALA A 50 8.49 19.07 -19.15
C ALA A 50 7.76 18.19 -18.17
N GLN A 51 7.71 16.91 -18.53
CA GLN A 51 7.50 15.86 -17.58
C GLN A 51 8.75 15.94 -16.71
N GLU A 52 8.75 16.94 -15.82
CA GLU A 52 9.54 16.97 -14.62
C GLU A 52 8.95 15.82 -13.81
N SER A 53 9.37 14.63 -14.22
CA SER A 53 9.42 13.47 -13.37
C SER A 53 10.41 13.92 -12.31
N ALA A 54 9.91 14.68 -11.32
CA ALA A 54 10.52 14.73 -10.02
C ALA A 54 10.40 13.28 -9.53
N ALA A 55 11.34 12.45 -9.99
CA ALA A 55 11.67 11.17 -9.44
C ALA A 55 12.09 11.47 -8.01
N GLY A 56 11.08 11.61 -7.16
CA GLY A 56 11.25 11.39 -5.74
C GLY A 56 11.94 10.04 -5.60
N ILE A 57 12.88 9.98 -4.67
CA ILE A 57 13.74 8.86 -4.33
C ILE A 57 12.90 7.73 -3.71
N LEU A 58 11.82 7.33 -4.38
CA LEU A 58 11.05 6.15 -4.06
C LEU A 58 11.68 5.04 -4.88
N PRO A 59 12.11 3.94 -4.25
CA PRO A 59 12.63 2.80 -4.98
C PRO A 59 11.57 2.38 -5.99
N GLU A 60 11.84 2.69 -7.25
CA GLU A 60 10.96 2.28 -8.34
C GLU A 60 10.91 0.77 -8.33
N CYS A 61 9.70 0.26 -8.42
CA CYS A 61 9.50 -1.15 -8.24
C CYS A 61 10.19 -1.94 -9.35
N GLY A 62 11.37 -2.50 -9.07
CA GLY A 62 12.21 -3.14 -10.08
C GLY A 62 11.51 -4.33 -10.72
N THR A 63 11.49 -5.46 -10.02
CA THR A 63 10.81 -6.68 -10.47
C THR A 63 9.49 -6.87 -9.72
N ARG A 64 8.43 -7.20 -10.45
CA ARG A 64 7.13 -7.56 -9.87
C ARG A 64 6.99 -9.08 -9.83
N HIS A 65 6.84 -9.63 -8.64
CA HIS A 65 6.64 -11.06 -8.41
C HIS A 65 5.20 -11.35 -7.98
N LEU A 66 4.57 -12.33 -8.61
CA LEU A 66 3.24 -12.81 -8.22
C LEU A 66 3.38 -14.03 -7.33
N VAL A 67 2.93 -13.91 -6.08
CA VAL A 67 3.00 -14.99 -5.08
C VAL A 67 2.24 -16.20 -5.58
N GLN A 68 2.93 -17.33 -5.68
CA GLN A 68 2.39 -18.60 -6.10
C GLN A 68 1.96 -19.44 -4.89
N ARG A 69 1.19 -20.50 -5.16
CA ARG A 69 0.74 -21.43 -4.12
C ARG A 69 1.96 -22.09 -3.47
N GLY A 70 2.05 -21.98 -2.15
CA GLY A 70 3.11 -22.60 -1.34
C GLY A 70 4.36 -21.74 -1.16
N GLU A 71 4.42 -20.54 -1.76
CA GLU A 71 5.51 -19.61 -1.50
C GLU A 71 5.34 -18.90 -0.15
N THR A 72 6.47 -18.54 0.45
CA THR A 72 6.57 -17.70 1.64
C THR A 72 7.45 -16.50 1.31
N LEU A 73 7.36 -15.41 2.08
CA LEU A 73 8.31 -14.30 1.90
C LEU A 73 9.76 -14.77 2.03
N TYR A 74 10.03 -15.77 2.86
CA TYR A 74 11.37 -16.34 2.98
C TYR A 74 11.85 -17.04 1.71
N SER A 75 11.02 -17.88 1.08
CA SER A 75 11.40 -18.57 -0.15
C SER A 75 11.56 -17.59 -1.32
N ILE A 76 10.71 -16.57 -1.38
CA ILE A 76 10.79 -15.48 -2.37
C ILE A 76 12.06 -14.65 -2.13
N ALA A 77 12.28 -14.18 -0.91
CA ALA A 77 13.45 -13.40 -0.55
C ALA A 77 14.75 -14.13 -0.90
N ARG A 78 14.84 -15.43 -0.57
CA ARG A 78 15.97 -16.28 -0.98
C ARG A 78 16.13 -16.40 -2.50
N ARG A 79 15.04 -16.55 -3.24
CA ARG A 79 15.06 -16.66 -4.71
C ARG A 79 15.64 -15.42 -5.37
N TYR A 80 15.32 -14.25 -4.82
CA TYR A 80 15.75 -12.96 -5.36
C TYR A 80 17.00 -12.39 -4.66
N GLY A 81 17.56 -13.09 -3.68
CA GLY A 81 18.72 -12.63 -2.92
C GLY A 81 18.49 -11.37 -2.09
N VAL A 82 17.26 -11.16 -1.62
CA VAL A 82 16.90 -10.05 -0.74
C VAL A 82 16.60 -10.56 0.68
N THR A 83 16.53 -9.66 1.66
CA THR A 83 16.09 -10.02 3.01
C THR A 83 14.58 -9.96 3.13
N VAL A 84 14.02 -10.75 4.06
CA VAL A 84 12.58 -10.68 4.36
C VAL A 84 12.23 -9.31 4.92
N ALA A 85 13.10 -8.72 5.75
CA ALA A 85 12.93 -7.37 6.28
C ALA A 85 12.77 -6.34 5.15
N HIS A 86 13.71 -6.34 4.19
CA HIS A 86 13.65 -5.46 3.03
C HIS A 86 12.37 -5.66 2.23
N LEU A 87 12.02 -6.92 1.95
CA LEU A 87 10.82 -7.24 1.18
C LEU A 87 9.54 -6.80 1.89
N THR A 88 9.48 -6.89 3.23
CA THR A 88 8.33 -6.42 4.01
C THR A 88 8.22 -4.91 4.04
N GLU A 89 9.34 -4.21 4.19
CA GLU A 89 9.40 -2.75 4.21
C GLU A 89 9.02 -2.18 2.84
N LEU A 90 9.62 -2.71 1.77
CA LEU A 90 9.35 -2.33 0.38
C LEU A 90 7.88 -2.48 -0.01
N ASN A 91 7.19 -3.47 0.57
CA ASN A 91 5.79 -3.79 0.24
C ASN A 91 4.79 -3.37 1.32
N GLY A 92 5.23 -2.65 2.37
CA GLY A 92 4.36 -2.22 3.48
C GLY A 92 3.66 -3.37 4.22
N LEU A 93 4.29 -4.54 4.32
CA LEU A 93 3.71 -5.73 4.95
C LEU A 93 3.89 -5.68 6.47
N SER A 94 2.78 -5.68 7.21
CA SER A 94 2.82 -5.70 8.68
C SER A 94 3.13 -7.07 9.27
N ASP A 95 2.75 -8.16 8.59
CA ASP A 95 3.06 -9.53 9.02
C ASP A 95 3.79 -10.31 7.91
N PRO A 96 5.09 -10.63 8.11
CA PRO A 96 5.88 -11.35 7.12
C PRO A 96 5.38 -12.77 6.81
N ASN A 97 4.52 -13.35 7.65
CA ASN A 97 3.98 -14.70 7.46
C ASN A 97 2.60 -14.69 6.78
N ARG A 98 2.05 -13.52 6.46
CA ARG A 98 0.74 -13.37 5.82
C ARG A 98 0.89 -12.76 4.43
N ILE A 99 1.16 -13.62 3.45
CA ILE A 99 1.07 -13.28 2.03
C ILE A 99 0.00 -14.14 1.37
N LEU A 100 -0.70 -13.55 0.39
CA LEU A 100 -1.80 -14.21 -0.32
C LEU A 100 -1.33 -14.68 -1.70
N VAL A 101 -1.86 -15.82 -2.15
CA VAL A 101 -1.63 -16.27 -3.53
C VAL A 101 -2.22 -15.25 -4.49
N GLY A 102 -1.46 -14.90 -5.53
CA GLY A 102 -1.79 -13.83 -6.48
C GLY A 102 -1.43 -12.43 -6.00
N GLN A 103 -0.95 -12.28 -4.76
CA GLN A 103 -0.44 -10.99 -4.27
C GLN A 103 0.78 -10.58 -5.10
N SER A 104 0.80 -9.33 -5.53
CA SER A 104 1.91 -8.77 -6.27
C SER A 104 2.90 -8.12 -5.32
N LEU A 105 4.09 -8.71 -5.22
CA LEU A 105 5.20 -8.17 -4.45
C LEU A 105 6.16 -7.43 -5.37
N CYS A 106 6.50 -6.24 -4.95
CA CYS A 106 7.60 -5.48 -5.47
C CYS A 106 8.93 -6.02 -4.94
N ILE A 107 9.91 -6.16 -5.82
CA ILE A 107 11.25 -6.65 -5.48
C ILE A 107 12.25 -5.70 -6.14
N THR A 108 13.15 -5.15 -5.34
CA THR A 108 14.28 -4.35 -5.81
C THR A 108 15.59 -5.05 -5.48
N GLU A 109 16.69 -4.51 -5.98
CA GLU A 109 18.03 -4.99 -5.63
C GLU A 109 18.27 -4.90 -4.11
N ALA A 110 19.13 -5.80 -3.62
CA ALA A 110 19.27 -6.09 -2.22
C ALA A 110 19.66 -4.85 -1.40
N ALA A 111 18.84 -4.50 -0.40
CA ALA A 111 19.30 -3.63 0.67
C ALA A 111 20.42 -4.33 1.46
N PRO A 112 21.45 -3.59 1.89
CA PRO A 112 22.56 -4.15 2.65
C PRO A 112 22.05 -4.81 3.94
N ILE A 113 22.49 -6.05 4.19
CA ILE A 113 22.23 -6.73 5.45
C ILE A 113 22.97 -5.95 6.55
N PRO A 114 22.31 -5.54 7.64
CA PRO A 114 22.99 -4.83 8.72
C PRO A 114 24.01 -5.76 9.37
N THR A 115 25.22 -5.27 9.66
CA THR A 115 26.28 -6.06 10.30
C THR A 115 25.93 -6.47 11.73
N THR A 116 25.05 -5.71 12.40
CA THR A 116 24.60 -6.00 13.76
C THR A 116 23.10 -5.80 13.93
N TYR A 117 22.52 -6.49 14.90
CA TYR A 117 21.11 -6.40 15.27
C TYR A 117 20.95 -6.45 16.78
N VAL A 118 20.17 -5.52 17.34
CA VAL A 118 19.82 -5.53 18.77
C VAL A 118 18.52 -6.32 18.96
N VAL A 119 18.59 -7.37 19.76
CA VAL A 119 17.45 -8.25 20.07
C VAL A 119 16.31 -7.47 20.70
N GLN A 120 15.12 -7.60 20.13
CA GLN A 120 13.91 -6.92 20.57
C GLN A 120 13.03 -7.84 21.41
N ARG A 121 12.06 -7.26 22.12
CA ARG A 121 11.09 -8.03 22.92
C ARG A 121 10.28 -8.97 22.00
N GLY A 122 10.29 -10.27 22.32
CA GLY A 122 9.57 -11.30 21.56
C GLY A 122 10.38 -11.91 20.41
N ASP A 123 11.64 -11.50 20.25
CA ASP A 123 12.57 -12.16 19.33
C ASP A 123 13.01 -13.53 19.83
N ASN A 124 13.36 -14.38 18.87
CA ASN A 124 14.15 -15.57 19.08
C ASN A 124 15.12 -15.73 17.91
N LEU A 125 16.15 -16.55 18.08
CA LEU A 125 17.23 -16.66 17.11
C LEU A 125 16.73 -17.12 15.73
N PHE A 126 15.73 -18.00 15.69
CA PHE A 126 15.11 -18.49 14.46
C PHE A 126 14.42 -17.37 13.67
N ARG A 127 13.64 -16.51 14.34
CA ARG A 127 12.93 -15.39 13.70
C ARG A 127 13.91 -14.35 13.18
N ILE A 128 14.94 -14.04 13.95
CA ILE A 128 16.03 -13.13 13.54
C ILE A 128 16.75 -13.69 12.31
N ALA A 129 17.14 -14.97 12.37
CA ALA A 129 17.81 -15.64 11.26
C ALA A 129 16.98 -15.60 9.97
N ARG A 130 15.69 -15.95 10.05
CA ARG A 130 14.77 -15.86 8.90
C ARG A 130 14.56 -14.44 8.39
N ARG A 131 14.53 -13.45 9.27
CA ARG A 131 14.36 -12.03 8.91
C ARG A 131 15.49 -11.55 8.00
N PHE A 132 16.72 -11.93 8.33
CA PHE A 132 17.92 -11.56 7.58
C PHE A 132 18.34 -12.59 6.53
N GLY A 133 17.61 -13.70 6.39
CA GLY A 133 17.95 -14.75 5.43
C GLY A 133 19.22 -15.52 5.78
N VAL A 134 19.67 -15.49 7.03
CA VAL A 134 20.89 -16.17 7.50
C VAL A 134 20.56 -17.53 8.13
N ASN A 135 21.53 -18.44 8.12
CA ASN A 135 21.36 -19.74 8.79
C ASN A 135 21.44 -19.55 10.32
N MET A 136 20.44 -20.07 11.06
CA MET A 136 20.35 -19.93 12.52
C MET A 136 21.58 -20.51 13.25
N THR A 137 22.09 -21.66 12.81
CA THR A 137 23.28 -22.30 13.38
C THR A 137 24.54 -21.47 13.14
N VAL A 138 24.65 -20.87 11.94
CA VAL A 138 25.76 -19.94 11.63
C VAL A 138 25.64 -18.68 12.49
N LEU A 139 24.44 -18.12 12.62
CA LEU A 139 24.19 -16.96 13.48
C LEU A 139 24.54 -17.26 14.95
N ALA A 140 24.15 -18.42 15.47
CA ALA A 140 24.51 -18.85 16.82
C ALA A 140 26.03 -18.95 17.00
N ARG A 141 26.71 -19.60 16.06
CA ARG A 141 28.16 -19.83 16.11
C ARG A 141 28.95 -18.52 16.06
N VAL A 142 28.61 -17.62 15.14
CA VAL A 142 29.27 -16.31 14.99
C VAL A 142 29.11 -15.47 16.27
N ASN A 143 28.00 -15.62 16.98
CA ASN A 143 27.71 -14.93 18.23
C ASN A 143 28.12 -15.70 19.49
N ASN A 144 28.84 -16.81 19.35
CA ASN A 144 29.28 -17.68 20.45
C ASN A 144 28.15 -18.10 21.39
N LEU A 145 26.94 -18.29 20.85
CA LEU A 145 25.77 -18.72 21.62
C LEU A 145 25.88 -20.21 21.92
N ARG A 146 26.16 -20.55 23.19
CA ARG A 146 26.16 -21.94 23.67
C ARG A 146 24.77 -22.58 23.65
N ASP A 147 23.75 -21.75 23.82
CA ASP A 147 22.34 -22.14 23.72
C ASP A 147 21.60 -21.13 22.84
N ALA A 148 21.15 -21.58 21.67
CA ALA A 148 20.44 -20.77 20.69
C ALA A 148 19.06 -20.27 21.19
N ASN A 149 18.52 -20.90 22.23
CA ASN A 149 17.26 -20.48 22.86
C ASN A 149 17.44 -19.37 23.89
N ARG A 150 18.68 -19.04 24.26
CA ARG A 150 18.99 -18.02 25.27
C ARG A 150 19.58 -16.78 24.62
N ILE A 151 18.69 -15.91 24.16
CA ILE A 151 19.02 -14.54 23.77
C ILE A 151 18.24 -13.55 24.65
N TYR A 152 18.82 -12.38 24.91
CA TYR A 152 18.24 -11.38 25.80
C TYR A 152 17.87 -10.11 25.05
N VAL A 153 16.78 -9.46 25.42
CA VAL A 153 16.41 -8.14 24.88
C VAL A 153 17.55 -7.15 25.14
N GLY A 154 17.92 -6.38 24.12
CA GLY A 154 19.06 -5.46 24.17
C GLY A 154 20.41 -6.11 23.83
N GLN A 155 20.48 -7.43 23.68
CA GLN A 155 21.69 -8.10 23.23
C GLN A 155 22.00 -7.75 21.78
N THR A 156 23.22 -7.32 21.50
CA THR A 156 23.71 -7.10 20.13
C THR A 156 24.20 -8.42 19.55
N LEU A 157 23.65 -8.81 18.41
CA LEU A 157 24.08 -9.94 17.60
C LEU A 157 24.78 -9.43 16.34
N VAL A 158 25.92 -10.01 16.00
CA VAL A 158 26.56 -9.89 14.70
C VAL A 158 25.78 -10.72 13.69
N ILE A 159 25.29 -10.09 12.64
CA ILE A 159 24.58 -10.77 11.56
C ILE A 159 25.60 -11.07 10.47
N PRO A 160 25.88 -12.36 10.17
CA PRO A 160 26.85 -12.70 9.15
C PRO A 160 26.32 -12.32 7.77
N ASP A 161 27.17 -11.72 6.95
CA ASP A 161 26.93 -11.59 5.51
C ASP A 161 27.13 -12.97 4.87
N VAL A 162 26.10 -13.79 4.92
CA VAL A 162 26.03 -15.02 4.13
C VAL A 162 25.15 -14.73 2.94
N THR A 163 25.80 -14.28 1.88
CA THR A 163 25.25 -14.27 0.53
C THR A 163 25.02 -15.74 0.10
N ILE A 164 23.93 -16.32 0.59
CA ILE A 164 23.28 -17.55 0.14
C ILE A 164 24.24 -18.66 -0.36
N GLN A 165 25.06 -19.23 0.51
CA GLN A 165 25.73 -20.51 0.22
C GLN A 165 24.95 -21.61 0.93
N SER A 166 24.46 -22.55 0.12
CA SER A 166 23.57 -23.66 0.49
C SER A 166 24.34 -24.77 1.18
#